data_AF-A0A9P7MAE0-F1
#
_entry.id   AF-A0A9P7MAE0-F1
#
_cell.length_a   1.000
_cell.length_b   1.000
_cell.length_c   1.000
_cell.angle_alpha   90.00
_cell.angle_beta   90.00
_cell.angle_gamma   90.00
#
_symmetry.space_group_name_H-M   'P 1'
#
loop_
_entity.id
_entity.type
_entity.pdbx_description
1 polymer ?
#
loop_
_entity_poly.entity_id
_entity_poly.type
_entity_poly.pdbx_seq_one_letter_code
_entity_poly.pdbx_strand_id
1 'polypeptide(L)'
;MDNGKEVVAKIPNLNAPRPPFTIASEVATMNFMCLKSMTGVQELRRLRWVLNSAEFILMEKVNGVELQQVWPRMEVEDRREVVKAVTTYQKSWAFVTFDKYGSLYFTEDFNGKNVPSLVYTNEKGQRVEDSRFVIGTSCDMFEYGRRAIDFDRGAWSSLEEYHATIGHRELARAQEPPYLPLGTIEQCLRFPALYSYEPTREEKIATSRSYLKLLKYVLPADRSLGFSHLWHEALHAGNILMDPNKILRMVTPLSEGARFAYCGFNESQSFRQAFHD
;
A
#
# COMPACT_ATOMS: atom_id res chain seq x y z
N MET A 1 1.59 -30.59 5.47
CA MET A 1 2.56 -30.38 6.57
C MET A 1 2.16 -31.33 7.69
N ASP A 2 3.12 -32.08 8.22
CA ASP A 2 2.84 -33.20 9.14
C ASP A 2 2.61 -32.74 10.60
N ASN A 3 2.42 -31.43 10.81
CA ASN A 3 2.19 -30.80 12.12
C ASN A 3 0.70 -30.53 12.42
N GLY A 4 -0.22 -30.95 11.54
CA GLY A 4 -1.66 -30.73 11.71
C GLY A 4 -2.13 -29.28 11.52
N LYS A 5 -1.24 -28.34 11.14
CA LYS A 5 -1.61 -26.95 10.86
C LYS A 5 -2.14 -26.80 9.43
N GLU A 6 -3.23 -26.05 9.29
CA GLU A 6 -3.75 -25.63 8.00
C GLU A 6 -3.01 -24.37 7.49
N VAL A 7 -2.77 -24.30 6.19
CA VAL A 7 -2.16 -23.14 5.54
C VAL A 7 -2.97 -22.68 4.35
N VAL A 8 -2.89 -21.38 4.07
CA VAL A 8 -3.42 -20.76 2.88
C VAL A 8 -2.26 -20.42 1.96
N ALA A 9 -2.39 -20.81 0.69
CA ALA A 9 -1.46 -20.42 -0.36
C ALA A 9 -2.07 -19.26 -1.15
N LYS A 10 -1.43 -18.09 -1.09
CA LYS A 10 -1.78 -16.98 -1.96
C LYS A 10 -0.97 -17.08 -3.25
N ILE A 11 -1.69 -17.33 -4.34
CA ILE A 11 -1.13 -17.37 -5.68
C ILE A 11 -1.45 -16.03 -6.34
N PRO A 12 -0.45 -15.24 -6.75
CA PRO A 12 -0.70 -13.96 -7.41
C PRO A 12 -1.41 -14.18 -8.75
N ASN A 13 -2.32 -13.28 -9.11
CA ASN A 13 -3.00 -13.31 -10.39
C ASN A 13 -1.97 -13.33 -11.55
N LEU A 14 -1.99 -14.38 -12.36
CA LEU A 14 -1.06 -14.55 -13.49
C LEU A 14 -1.40 -13.63 -14.67
N ASN A 15 -2.63 -13.11 -14.72
CA ASN A 15 -3.11 -12.24 -15.79
C ASN A 15 -2.74 -10.76 -15.57
N ALA A 16 -2.24 -10.41 -14.39
CA ALA A 16 -1.80 -9.05 -14.09
C ALA A 16 -0.29 -8.90 -14.36
N PRO A 17 0.15 -7.84 -15.06
CA PRO A 17 1.58 -7.55 -15.21
C PRO A 17 2.20 -7.35 -13.82
N ARG A 18 3.19 -8.18 -13.49
CA ARG A 18 3.81 -8.15 -12.15
C ARG A 18 4.89 -7.08 -12.08
N PRO A 19 4.82 -6.17 -11.10
CA PRO A 19 6.01 -5.44 -10.66
C PRO A 19 7.07 -6.48 -10.23
N PRO A 20 8.34 -6.30 -10.59
CA PRO A 20 9.39 -7.07 -9.94
C PRO A 20 9.30 -6.81 -8.43
N PHE A 21 9.49 -7.86 -7.62
CA PHE A 21 9.54 -7.80 -6.15
C PHE A 21 8.23 -7.55 -5.36
N THR A 22 7.03 -7.54 -5.97
CA THR A 22 5.77 -7.36 -5.21
C THR A 22 5.60 -8.37 -4.08
N ILE A 23 5.89 -9.65 -4.33
CA ILE A 23 5.76 -10.72 -3.33
C ILE A 23 6.80 -10.59 -2.23
N ALA A 24 8.01 -10.17 -2.59
CA ALA A 24 9.07 -9.88 -1.64
C ALA A 24 8.64 -8.75 -0.69
N SER A 25 8.11 -7.66 -1.25
CA SER A 25 7.60 -6.52 -0.49
C SER A 25 6.46 -6.91 0.45
N GLU A 26 5.51 -7.68 -0.08
CA GLU A 26 4.36 -8.14 0.66
C GLU A 26 4.77 -8.97 1.89
N VAL A 27 5.64 -9.97 1.70
CA VAL A 27 6.11 -10.83 2.79
C VAL A 27 6.91 -10.01 3.81
N ALA A 28 7.81 -9.14 3.36
CA ALA A 28 8.60 -8.29 4.24
C ALA A 28 7.72 -7.40 5.12
N THR A 29 6.68 -6.81 4.53
CA THR A 29 5.76 -5.95 5.28
C THR A 29 4.95 -6.71 6.30
N MET A 30 4.34 -7.83 5.91
CA MET A 30 3.58 -8.60 6.88
C MET A 30 4.49 -9.10 8.00
N ASN A 31 5.72 -9.52 7.69
CA ASN A 31 6.69 -9.93 8.70
C ASN A 31 7.04 -8.78 9.65
N PHE A 32 7.29 -7.58 9.13
CA PHE A 32 7.49 -6.37 9.93
C PHE A 32 6.29 -6.13 10.87
N MET A 33 5.08 -6.14 10.34
CA MET A 33 3.87 -5.91 11.15
C MET A 33 3.69 -7.00 12.23
N CYS A 34 3.98 -8.27 11.93
CA CYS A 34 3.94 -9.36 12.91
C CYS A 34 4.98 -9.17 14.01
N LEU A 35 6.24 -8.86 13.65
CA LEU A 35 7.34 -8.66 14.59
C LEU A 35 7.11 -7.48 15.54
N LYS A 36 6.32 -6.50 15.12
CA LYS A 36 5.94 -5.35 15.96
C LYS A 36 4.58 -5.52 16.64
N SER A 37 4.00 -6.73 16.59
CA SER A 37 2.70 -7.06 17.20
C SER A 37 1.54 -6.19 16.69
N MET A 38 1.61 -5.75 15.43
CA MET A 38 0.63 -4.87 14.78
C MET A 38 -0.49 -5.65 14.07
N THR A 39 -0.44 -6.98 14.07
CA THR A 39 -1.46 -7.86 13.47
C THR A 39 -1.71 -9.08 14.34
N GLY A 40 -2.85 -9.74 14.12
CA GLY A 40 -3.17 -11.03 14.74
C GLY A 40 -2.58 -12.25 14.03
N VAL A 41 -1.83 -12.08 12.95
CA VAL A 41 -1.17 -13.16 12.20
C VAL A 41 0.19 -13.44 12.85
N GLN A 42 0.51 -14.72 13.12
CA GLN A 42 1.72 -15.08 13.86
C GLN A 42 2.82 -15.70 13.01
N GLU A 43 2.51 -16.38 11.90
CA GLU A 43 3.52 -17.06 11.08
C GLU A 43 3.31 -16.89 9.58
N LEU A 44 4.39 -16.48 8.90
CA LEU A 44 4.41 -16.20 7.46
C LEU A 44 5.68 -16.75 6.84
N ARG A 45 5.54 -17.44 5.70
CA ARG A 45 6.67 -18.00 4.96
C ARG A 45 6.52 -17.71 3.48
N ARG A 46 7.51 -17.02 2.90
CA ARG A 46 7.67 -16.96 1.44
C ARG A 46 8.21 -18.31 0.97
N LEU A 47 7.52 -18.92 0.02
CA LEU A 47 8.05 -20.08 -0.70
C LEU A 47 8.12 -19.75 -2.18
N ARG A 48 9.25 -20.13 -2.79
CA ARG A 48 9.46 -20.04 -4.23
C ARG A 48 9.45 -21.44 -4.80
N TRP A 49 8.54 -21.72 -5.74
CA TRP A 49 8.53 -22.98 -6.45
C TRP A 49 9.06 -22.78 -7.87
N VAL A 50 9.98 -23.65 -8.28
CA VAL A 50 10.85 -23.43 -9.43
C VAL A 50 10.28 -24.03 -10.72
N LEU A 51 9.25 -24.89 -10.66
CA LEU A 51 8.49 -25.21 -11.87
C LEU A 51 7.63 -23.98 -12.22
N ASN A 52 7.79 -23.46 -13.43
CA ASN A 52 7.05 -22.32 -13.98
C ASN A 52 7.34 -20.94 -13.35
N SER A 53 8.40 -20.81 -12.53
CA SER A 53 8.82 -19.53 -11.91
C SER A 53 7.72 -18.78 -11.15
N ALA A 54 6.72 -19.50 -10.62
CA ALA A 54 5.63 -18.90 -9.87
C ALA A 54 6.03 -18.78 -8.39
N GLU A 55 6.13 -17.54 -7.92
CA GLU A 55 6.21 -17.24 -6.49
C GLU A 55 4.81 -17.25 -5.86
N PHE A 56 4.71 -17.78 -4.63
CA PHE A 56 3.49 -17.73 -3.82
C PHE A 56 3.85 -17.46 -2.37
N ILE A 57 2.84 -17.06 -1.60
CA ILE A 57 2.99 -16.81 -0.16
C ILE A 57 2.23 -17.92 0.56
N LEU A 58 2.91 -18.63 1.46
CA LEU A 58 2.23 -19.49 2.43
C LEU A 58 2.06 -18.74 3.74
N MET A 59 0.85 -18.76 4.24
CA MET A 59 0.50 -18.19 5.53
C MET A 59 -0.30 -19.18 6.34
N GLU A 60 -0.17 -19.10 7.66
CA GLU A 60 -1.03 -19.84 8.57
C GLU A 60 -2.49 -19.49 8.30
N LYS A 61 -3.35 -20.50 8.20
CA LYS A 61 -4.79 -20.27 8.04
C LYS A 61 -5.30 -19.65 9.33
N VAL A 62 -5.84 -18.45 9.24
CA VAL A 62 -6.51 -17.85 10.39
C VAL A 62 -7.98 -18.24 10.36
N ASN A 63 -8.45 -18.80 11.48
CA ASN A 63 -9.84 -19.17 11.65
C ASN A 63 -10.71 -17.93 11.84
N GLY A 64 -11.83 -17.88 11.14
CA GLY A 64 -12.82 -16.83 11.28
C GLY A 64 -13.80 -16.81 10.11
N VAL A 65 -14.82 -15.95 10.24
CA VAL A 65 -15.79 -15.67 9.18
C VAL A 65 -15.56 -14.27 8.66
N GLU A 66 -15.63 -14.07 7.35
CA GLU A 66 -15.49 -12.75 6.73
C GLU A 66 -16.52 -11.78 7.30
N LEU A 67 -16.06 -10.58 7.66
CA LEU A 67 -16.89 -9.53 8.21
C LEU A 67 -18.03 -9.20 7.24
N GLN A 68 -17.78 -9.21 5.92
CA GLN A 68 -18.81 -8.96 4.91
C GLN A 68 -20.01 -9.92 5.01
N GLN A 69 -19.79 -11.17 5.43
CA GLN A 69 -20.85 -12.18 5.53
C GLN A 69 -21.72 -11.97 6.79
N VAL A 70 -21.09 -11.54 7.88
CA VAL A 70 -21.78 -11.39 9.18
C VAL A 70 -22.29 -9.97 9.42
N TRP A 71 -21.64 -8.94 8.86
CA TRP A 71 -21.94 -7.52 9.07
C TRP A 71 -23.41 -7.17 8.90
N PRO A 72 -24.14 -7.63 7.86
CA PRO A 72 -25.55 -7.30 7.68
C PRO A 72 -26.44 -7.77 8.84
N ARG A 73 -26.04 -8.83 9.54
CA ARG A 73 -26.80 -9.48 10.63
C ARG A 73 -26.29 -9.13 12.03
N MET A 74 -25.25 -8.30 12.13
CA MET A 74 -24.70 -7.86 13.42
C MET A 74 -25.55 -6.77 14.08
N GLU A 75 -25.69 -6.87 15.40
CA GLU A 75 -26.21 -5.80 16.25
C GLU A 75 -25.30 -4.57 16.24
N VAL A 76 -25.88 -3.41 16.56
CA VAL A 76 -25.17 -2.11 16.52
C VAL A 76 -23.99 -2.09 17.50
N GLU A 77 -24.15 -2.68 18.67
CA GLU A 77 -23.12 -2.76 19.71
C GLU A 77 -21.90 -3.57 19.21
N ASP A 78 -22.14 -4.72 18.60
CA ASP A 78 -21.07 -5.55 18.04
C ASP A 78 -20.38 -4.84 16.86
N ARG A 79 -21.13 -4.15 15.99
CA ARG A 79 -20.54 -3.31 14.92
C ARG A 79 -19.65 -2.20 15.49
N ARG A 80 -20.05 -1.58 16.59
CA ARG A 80 -19.26 -0.54 17.26
C ARG A 80 -17.94 -1.11 17.78
N GLU A 81 -17.96 -2.29 18.39
CA GLU A 81 -16.73 -2.96 18.83
C GLU A 81 -15.84 -3.34 17.64
N VAL A 82 -16.44 -3.71 16.50
CA VAL A 82 -15.67 -3.90 15.26
C VAL A 82 -14.95 -2.65 14.81
N VAL A 83 -15.67 -1.53 14.70
CA VAL A 83 -15.07 -0.25 14.29
C VAL A 83 -13.95 0.17 15.24
N LYS A 84 -14.13 -0.01 16.55
CA LYS A 84 -13.09 0.29 17.54
C LYS A 84 -11.82 -0.54 17.32
N ALA A 85 -11.95 -1.84 17.09
CA ALA A 85 -10.80 -2.70 16.85
C ALA A 85 -10.09 -2.32 15.54
N VAL A 86 -10.84 -2.08 14.45
CA VAL A 86 -10.30 -1.63 13.18
C VAL A 86 -9.52 -0.32 13.34
N THR A 87 -10.12 0.64 14.05
CA THR A 87 -9.49 1.93 14.35
C THR A 87 -8.22 1.74 15.18
N THR A 88 -8.19 0.77 16.09
CA THR A 88 -7.01 0.47 16.91
C THR A 88 -5.84 -0.04 16.06
N TYR A 89 -6.10 -0.92 15.10
CA TYR A 89 -5.07 -1.38 14.14
C TYR A 89 -4.62 -0.24 13.21
N GLN A 90 -5.55 0.51 12.62
CA GLN A 90 -5.17 1.65 11.77
C GLN A 90 -4.35 2.68 12.54
N LYS A 91 -4.69 2.91 13.81
CA LYS A 91 -3.93 3.77 14.70
C LYS A 91 -2.51 3.25 14.88
N SER A 92 -2.32 1.99 15.27
CA SER A 92 -0.97 1.42 15.47
C SER A 92 -0.10 1.54 14.21
N TRP A 93 -0.67 1.29 13.03
CA TRP A 93 0.03 1.44 11.75
C TRP A 93 0.39 2.90 11.44
N ALA A 94 -0.53 3.84 11.70
CA ALA A 94 -0.31 5.26 11.46
C ALA A 94 0.69 5.88 12.44
N PHE A 95 0.88 5.35 13.64
CA PHE A 95 1.87 5.87 14.59
C PHE A 95 3.31 5.46 14.25
N VAL A 96 3.50 4.49 13.35
CA VAL A 96 4.81 4.17 12.80
C VAL A 96 5.11 5.11 11.64
N THR A 97 6.22 5.85 11.73
CA THR A 97 6.70 6.72 10.65
C THR A 97 8.00 6.22 10.07
N PHE A 98 8.18 6.40 8.76
CA PHE A 98 9.40 6.06 8.05
C PHE A 98 10.05 7.31 7.48
N ASP A 99 11.39 7.35 7.50
CA ASP A 99 12.19 8.45 6.95
C ASP A 99 12.18 8.47 5.41
N LYS A 100 11.66 7.40 4.77
CA LYS A 100 11.62 7.24 3.31
C LYS A 100 10.26 6.79 2.80
N TYR A 101 10.02 7.07 1.53
CA TYR A 101 8.85 6.70 0.74
C TYR A 101 9.20 5.55 -0.20
N GLY A 102 8.36 4.51 -0.30
CA GLY A 102 8.64 3.38 -1.19
C GLY A 102 7.92 2.09 -0.83
N SER A 103 8.62 0.96 -0.88
CA SER A 103 8.09 -0.31 -0.37
C SER A 103 9.11 -1.01 0.50
N LEU A 104 8.64 -1.77 1.49
CA LEU A 104 9.51 -2.47 2.43
C LEU A 104 9.91 -3.82 1.88
N TYR A 105 11.18 -4.17 2.00
CA TYR A 105 11.74 -5.44 1.54
C TYR A 105 12.64 -6.02 2.63
N PHE A 106 13.01 -7.29 2.51
CA PHE A 106 14.12 -7.81 3.30
C PHE A 106 15.44 -7.33 2.70
N THR A 107 16.43 -7.09 3.56
CA THR A 107 17.78 -6.75 3.11
C THR A 107 18.37 -7.84 2.20
N GLU A 108 18.01 -9.10 2.45
CA GLU A 108 18.43 -10.27 1.67
C GLU A 108 17.96 -10.23 0.20
N ASP A 109 16.82 -9.56 -0.09
CA ASP A 109 16.29 -9.44 -1.46
C ASP A 109 17.24 -8.64 -2.39
N PHE A 110 18.20 -7.91 -1.82
CA PHE A 110 19.17 -7.09 -2.56
C PHE A 110 20.49 -7.80 -2.85
N ASN A 111 20.60 -9.12 -2.63
CA ASN A 111 21.75 -9.96 -3.02
C ASN A 111 23.12 -9.40 -2.60
N GLY A 112 23.23 -8.87 -1.38
CA GLY A 112 24.50 -8.35 -0.84
C GLY A 112 24.90 -6.97 -1.35
N LYS A 113 24.04 -6.26 -2.09
CA LYS A 113 24.23 -4.82 -2.32
C LYS A 113 24.17 -4.09 -0.98
N ASN A 114 25.08 -3.14 -0.79
CA ASN A 114 25.08 -2.30 0.41
C ASN A 114 23.89 -1.32 0.32
N VAL A 115 22.77 -1.70 0.93
CA VAL A 115 21.55 -0.90 1.02
C VAL A 115 21.37 -0.40 2.46
N PRO A 116 20.92 0.86 2.67
CA PRO A 116 20.72 1.38 4.02
C PRO A 116 19.68 0.55 4.79
N SER A 117 19.95 0.26 6.05
CA SER A 117 18.97 -0.33 6.97
C SER A 117 17.68 0.49 7.02
N LEU A 118 16.57 -0.17 7.32
CA LEU A 118 15.32 0.52 7.66
C LEU A 118 15.52 1.39 8.90
N VAL A 119 15.16 2.66 8.78
CA VAL A 119 15.03 3.58 9.92
C VAL A 119 13.59 4.05 10.01
N TYR A 120 13.00 3.91 11.19
CA TYR A 120 11.60 4.27 11.43
C TYR A 120 11.41 4.73 12.88
N THR A 121 10.36 5.51 13.13
CA THR A 121 9.92 5.85 14.48
C THR A 121 8.82 4.89 14.90
N ASN A 122 8.98 4.21 16.03
CA ASN A 122 7.99 3.28 16.54
C ASN A 122 6.81 4.01 17.21
N GLU A 123 5.78 3.27 17.61
CA GLU A 123 4.58 3.81 18.28
C GLU A 123 4.88 4.58 19.60
N LYS A 124 6.06 4.37 20.18
CA LYS A 124 6.52 5.07 21.40
C LYS A 124 7.29 6.35 21.08
N GLY A 125 7.37 6.76 19.81
CA GLY A 125 8.16 7.90 19.37
C GLY A 125 9.66 7.66 19.35
N GLN A 126 10.12 6.41 19.45
CA GLN A 126 11.55 6.09 19.46
C GLN A 126 12.03 5.77 18.05
N ARG A 127 13.16 6.37 17.67
CA ARG A 127 13.86 6.03 16.42
C ARG A 127 14.50 4.65 16.55
N VAL A 128 14.20 3.77 15.61
CA VAL A 128 14.68 2.39 15.57
C VAL A 128 15.35 2.15 14.21
N GLU A 129 16.51 1.52 14.25
CA GLU A 129 17.17 0.97 13.07
C GLU A 129 16.98 -0.56 13.06
N ASP A 130 16.52 -1.11 11.94
CA ASP A 130 16.26 -2.54 11.78
C ASP A 130 16.93 -3.05 10.49
N SER A 131 18.09 -3.67 10.64
CA SER A 131 18.94 -4.13 9.52
C SER A 131 18.34 -5.30 8.73
N ARG A 132 17.25 -5.90 9.20
CA ARG A 132 16.54 -6.97 8.49
C ARG A 132 15.74 -6.44 7.30
N PHE A 133 15.37 -5.16 7.34
CA PHE A 133 14.49 -4.54 6.38
C PHE A 133 15.14 -3.34 5.70
N VAL A 134 14.60 -2.98 4.53
CA VAL A 134 14.97 -1.78 3.79
C VAL A 134 13.76 -1.20 3.07
N ILE A 135 13.73 0.11 2.87
CA ILE A 135 12.79 0.77 1.95
C ILE A 135 13.46 0.89 0.59
N GLY A 136 12.86 0.26 -0.41
CA GLY A 136 13.32 0.27 -1.79
C GLY A 136 12.25 0.80 -2.74
N THR A 137 12.38 0.38 -4.00
CA THR A 137 11.48 0.74 -5.10
C THR A 137 10.02 0.54 -4.73
N SER A 138 9.18 1.52 -5.02
CA SER A 138 7.76 1.46 -4.69
C SER A 138 6.99 0.54 -5.64
N CYS A 139 6.21 -0.40 -5.10
CA CYS A 139 5.47 -1.41 -5.86
C CYS A 139 4.31 -0.80 -6.69
N ASP A 140 3.68 0.26 -6.19
CA ASP A 140 2.56 0.97 -6.84
C ASP A 140 2.96 1.66 -8.16
N MET A 141 4.25 1.95 -8.34
CA MET A 141 4.80 2.61 -9.52
C MET A 141 4.83 1.73 -10.78
N PHE A 142 4.44 0.46 -10.69
CA PHE A 142 4.48 -0.48 -11.81
C PHE A 142 3.09 -0.85 -12.36
N GLU A 143 2.02 -0.49 -11.66
CA GLU A 143 0.66 -0.87 -12.02
C GLU A 143 0.14 -0.15 -13.28
N TYR A 144 -0.96 -0.65 -13.84
CA TYR A 144 -1.72 0.01 -14.92
C TYR A 144 -0.92 0.40 -16.17
N GLY A 145 0.06 -0.43 -16.55
CA GLY A 145 0.90 -0.22 -17.74
C GLY A 145 2.10 0.70 -17.51
N ARG A 146 2.31 1.21 -16.28
CA ARG A 146 3.45 2.07 -15.91
C ARG A 146 4.79 1.34 -15.87
N ARG A 147 4.77 0.00 -15.94
CA ARG A 147 5.97 -0.84 -15.98
C ARG A 147 6.92 -0.50 -17.15
N ALA A 148 6.39 -0.13 -18.31
CA ALA A 148 7.19 0.11 -19.52
C ALA A 148 7.86 1.50 -19.56
N ILE A 149 7.40 2.43 -18.72
CA ILE A 149 7.83 3.83 -18.72
C ILE A 149 9.10 3.94 -17.89
N ASP A 150 10.13 4.61 -18.38
CA ASP A 150 11.34 4.81 -17.58
C ASP A 150 11.23 6.08 -16.72
N PHE A 151 11.28 5.89 -15.40
CA PHE A 151 11.25 6.97 -14.42
C PHE A 151 11.76 6.46 -13.07
N ASP A 152 12.10 7.40 -12.18
CA ASP A 152 12.50 7.09 -10.82
C ASP A 152 11.35 6.42 -10.06
N ARG A 153 11.64 5.33 -9.37
CA ARG A 153 10.65 4.54 -8.62
C ARG A 153 10.99 4.48 -7.13
N GLY A 154 11.89 5.35 -6.67
CA GLY A 154 12.28 5.48 -5.29
C GLY A 154 13.34 4.46 -4.87
N ALA A 155 13.69 4.40 -3.58
CA ALA A 155 13.04 5.09 -2.46
C ALA A 155 13.34 6.60 -2.40
N TRP A 156 12.35 7.41 -2.01
CA TRP A 156 12.49 8.87 -1.89
C TRP A 156 12.64 9.32 -0.44
N SER A 157 13.32 10.44 -0.23
CA SER A 157 13.64 10.94 1.13
C SER A 157 12.76 12.13 1.57
N SER A 158 11.85 12.58 0.70
CA SER A 158 10.94 13.68 1.01
C SER A 158 9.60 13.52 0.33
N LEU A 159 8.59 14.16 0.91
CA LEU A 159 7.24 14.20 0.35
C LEU A 159 7.22 14.89 -1.03
N GLU A 160 8.00 15.96 -1.19
CA GLU A 160 8.20 16.67 -2.45
C GLU A 160 8.68 15.75 -3.56
N GLU A 161 9.75 14.99 -3.28
CA GLU A 161 10.39 14.11 -4.25
C GLU A 161 9.43 12.99 -4.67
N TYR A 162 8.72 12.41 -3.71
CA TYR A 162 7.68 11.42 -3.97
C TYR A 162 6.60 11.95 -4.92
N HIS A 163 6.02 13.12 -4.63
CA HIS A 163 4.96 13.68 -5.47
C HIS A 163 5.45 14.26 -6.80
N ALA A 164 6.62 14.89 -6.82
CA ALA A 164 7.24 15.35 -8.05
C ALA A 164 7.43 14.17 -9.01
N THR A 165 7.87 13.02 -8.49
CA THR A 165 8.05 11.80 -9.29
C THR A 165 6.73 11.28 -9.86
N ILE A 166 5.62 11.36 -9.13
CA ILE A 166 4.28 11.07 -9.68
C ILE A 166 3.96 12.00 -10.87
N GLY A 167 4.21 13.30 -10.73
CA GLY A 167 3.99 14.26 -11.82
C GLY A 167 4.89 14.03 -13.03
N HIS A 168 6.17 13.71 -12.80
CA HIS A 168 7.13 13.36 -13.85
C HIS A 168 6.77 12.07 -14.57
N ARG A 169 6.31 11.05 -13.83
CA ARG A 169 5.81 9.79 -14.38
C ARG A 169 4.64 10.01 -15.33
N GLU A 170 3.62 10.77 -14.90
CA GLU A 170 2.45 11.03 -15.76
C GLU A 170 2.82 11.91 -16.97
N LEU A 171 3.79 12.81 -16.82
CA LEU A 171 4.33 13.58 -17.93
C LEU A 171 5.07 12.69 -18.94
N ALA A 172 5.96 11.80 -18.48
CA ALA A 172 6.67 10.84 -19.31
C ALA A 172 5.70 9.92 -20.06
N ARG A 173 4.68 9.39 -19.35
CA ARG A 173 3.59 8.60 -19.92
C ARG A 173 2.87 9.34 -21.05
N ALA A 174 2.53 10.61 -20.82
CA ALA A 174 1.84 11.40 -21.83
C ALA A 174 2.75 11.68 -23.04
N GLN A 175 4.07 11.67 -22.85
CA GLN A 175 5.05 11.97 -23.89
C GLN A 175 5.42 10.76 -24.76
N GLU A 176 5.52 9.56 -24.19
CA GLU A 176 5.95 8.34 -24.88
C GLU A 176 4.87 7.75 -25.82
N PRO A 177 5.20 7.44 -27.09
CA PRO A 177 4.34 6.70 -28.00
C PRO A 177 4.53 5.16 -27.89
N PRO A 178 3.49 4.34 -28.16
CA PRO A 178 2.12 4.78 -28.41
C PRO A 178 1.54 5.33 -27.11
N TYR A 179 0.77 6.42 -27.24
CA TYR A 179 0.00 6.96 -26.12
C TYR A 179 -0.78 5.82 -25.49
N LEU A 180 -0.37 5.43 -24.28
CA LEU A 180 -1.12 4.48 -23.48
C LEU A 180 -2.26 5.30 -22.90
N PRO A 181 -3.51 5.18 -23.41
CA PRO A 181 -4.64 5.86 -22.76
C PRO A 181 -4.58 5.55 -21.26
N LEU A 182 -5.01 6.53 -20.45
CA LEU A 182 -5.23 6.24 -19.03
C LEU A 182 -6.02 4.93 -19.02
N GLY A 183 -5.47 3.88 -18.40
CA GLY A 183 -6.09 2.57 -18.49
C GLY A 183 -7.53 2.78 -18.06
N THR A 184 -8.47 2.52 -18.97
CA THR A 184 -9.89 2.92 -18.89
C THR A 184 -10.48 2.61 -17.51
N ILE A 185 -9.94 1.59 -16.85
CA ILE A 185 -10.20 1.14 -15.49
C ILE A 185 -9.93 2.21 -14.40
N GLU A 186 -8.85 2.99 -14.43
CA GLU A 186 -8.51 3.97 -13.36
C GLU A 186 -9.51 5.15 -13.34
N GLN A 187 -9.94 5.58 -14.52
CA GLN A 187 -10.98 6.60 -14.69
C GLN A 187 -12.37 6.04 -14.39
N CYS A 188 -12.67 4.82 -14.83
CA CYS A 188 -13.96 4.17 -14.59
C CYS A 188 -14.21 3.74 -13.13
N LEU A 189 -13.17 3.33 -12.38
CA LEU A 189 -13.36 2.81 -11.02
C LEU A 189 -13.32 3.89 -9.94
N ARG A 190 -12.51 4.95 -10.11
CA ARG A 190 -12.34 5.97 -9.05
C ARG A 190 -13.37 7.10 -9.12
N PHE A 191 -13.84 7.46 -10.31
CA PHE A 191 -14.73 8.61 -10.48
C PHE A 191 -15.75 8.36 -11.60
N PRO A 192 -16.88 7.71 -11.31
CA PRO A 192 -17.98 7.53 -12.26
C PRO A 192 -18.45 8.85 -12.90
N ALA A 193 -18.30 9.99 -12.22
CA ALA A 193 -18.66 11.29 -12.79
C ALA A 193 -17.74 11.77 -13.93
N LEU A 194 -16.58 11.12 -14.16
CA LEU A 194 -15.60 11.48 -15.19
C LEU A 194 -15.69 10.60 -16.46
N TYR A 195 -16.75 9.79 -16.63
CA TYR A 195 -16.92 8.93 -17.82
C TYR A 195 -16.88 9.68 -19.16
N SER A 196 -17.19 10.98 -19.17
CA SER A 196 -17.19 11.83 -20.37
C SER A 196 -15.93 12.68 -20.54
N TYR A 197 -14.99 12.62 -19.59
CA TYR A 197 -13.76 13.40 -19.64
C TYR A 197 -12.66 12.63 -20.36
N GLU A 198 -12.48 12.91 -21.64
CA GLU A 198 -11.42 12.37 -22.49
C GLU A 198 -10.35 13.44 -22.77
N PRO A 199 -9.39 13.67 -21.86
CA PRO A 199 -8.36 14.67 -22.09
C PRO A 199 -7.43 14.26 -23.22
N THR A 200 -7.17 15.22 -24.10
CA THR A 200 -6.14 15.15 -25.14
C THR A 200 -4.75 14.98 -24.53
N ARG A 201 -3.79 14.54 -25.35
CA ARG A 201 -2.39 14.41 -24.93
C ARG A 201 -1.82 15.75 -24.45
N GLU A 202 -2.15 16.81 -25.16
CA GLU A 202 -1.73 18.18 -24.88
C GLU A 202 -2.27 18.64 -23.52
N GLU A 203 -3.55 18.37 -23.22
CA GLU A 203 -4.16 18.68 -21.92
C GLU A 203 -3.50 17.90 -20.78
N LYS A 204 -3.17 16.61 -20.99
CA LYS A 204 -2.45 15.82 -19.98
C LYS A 204 -1.05 16.36 -19.70
N ILE A 205 -0.31 16.73 -20.74
CA ILE A 205 1.02 17.35 -20.61
C ILE A 205 0.91 18.70 -19.90
N ALA A 206 -0.04 19.55 -20.29
CA ALA A 206 -0.28 20.85 -19.69
C ALA A 206 -0.66 20.72 -18.21
N THR A 207 -1.58 19.81 -17.88
CA THR A 207 -2.02 19.53 -16.52
C THR A 207 -0.88 18.99 -15.65
N SER A 208 -0.10 18.03 -16.16
CA SER A 208 1.05 17.48 -15.42
C SER A 208 2.11 18.55 -15.12
N ARG A 209 2.37 19.45 -16.08
CA ARG A 209 3.26 20.61 -15.86
C ARG A 209 2.70 21.58 -14.83
N SER A 210 1.39 21.85 -14.86
CA SER A 210 0.73 22.70 -13.87
C SER A 210 0.77 22.08 -12.48
N TYR A 211 0.50 20.78 -12.36
CA TYR A 211 0.64 20.03 -11.12
C TYR A 211 2.04 20.19 -10.50
N LEU A 212 3.09 19.99 -11.28
CA LEU A 212 4.48 20.15 -10.81
C LEU A 212 4.79 21.58 -10.33
N LYS A 213 4.23 22.61 -10.98
CA LYS A 213 4.37 24.02 -10.54
C LYS A 213 3.61 24.30 -9.24
N LEU A 214 2.46 23.67 -9.08
CA LEU A 214 1.58 23.86 -7.93
C LEU A 214 2.01 23.05 -6.71
N LEU A 215 2.89 22.06 -6.88
CA LEU A 215 3.23 21.10 -5.83
C LEU A 215 3.61 21.77 -4.51
N LYS A 216 4.49 22.77 -4.53
CA LYS A 216 4.91 23.51 -3.32
C LYS A 216 3.79 24.23 -2.57
N TYR A 217 2.63 24.46 -3.20
CA TYR A 217 1.46 25.09 -2.58
C TYR A 217 0.42 24.05 -2.13
N VAL A 218 0.43 22.86 -2.71
CA VAL A 218 -0.50 21.76 -2.38
C VAL A 218 0.04 20.92 -1.22
N LEU A 219 1.36 20.81 -1.10
CA LEU A 219 1.98 20.09 0.00
C LEU A 219 1.77 20.82 1.35
N PRO A 220 1.58 20.05 2.44
CA PRO A 220 1.39 20.64 3.76
C PRO A 220 2.61 21.44 4.18
N ALA A 221 2.39 22.65 4.69
CA ALA A 221 3.45 23.48 5.28
C ALA A 221 4.05 22.82 6.53
N ASP A 222 3.22 22.10 7.29
CA ASP A 222 3.66 21.28 8.41
C ASP A 222 4.34 19.99 7.91
N ARG A 223 5.66 19.94 8.11
CA ARG A 223 6.50 18.80 7.75
C ARG A 223 6.17 17.53 8.52
N SER A 224 5.56 17.64 9.70
CA SER A 224 5.14 16.47 10.47
C SER A 224 3.99 15.69 9.81
N LEU A 225 3.26 16.31 8.87
CA LEU A 225 2.24 15.65 8.06
C LEU A 225 2.82 14.97 6.82
N GLY A 226 4.11 15.19 6.55
CA GLY A 226 4.84 14.63 5.42
C GLY A 226 5.77 13.50 5.84
N PHE A 227 5.32 12.60 6.72
CA PHE A 227 6.00 11.33 6.96
C PHE A 227 5.34 10.20 6.16
N SER A 228 6.11 9.16 5.88
CA SER A 228 5.59 7.91 5.33
C SER A 228 5.06 7.03 6.45
N HIS A 229 3.91 6.38 6.25
CA HIS A 229 3.24 5.53 7.23
C HIS A 229 2.86 4.20 6.59
N LEU A 230 2.60 3.19 7.43
CA LEU A 230 1.95 1.96 6.98
C LEU A 230 0.49 2.24 6.61
N TRP A 231 0.08 1.87 5.39
CA TRP A 231 -1.31 2.00 4.96
C TRP A 231 -1.80 0.72 4.28
N HIS A 232 -3.05 0.36 4.56
CA HIS A 232 -3.68 -0.84 4.04
C HIS A 232 -4.79 -0.50 3.03
N GLU A 233 -4.49 -0.60 1.75
CA GLU A 233 -5.44 -0.20 0.70
C GLU A 233 -6.63 -1.16 0.51
N ALA A 234 -6.44 -2.45 0.80
CA ALA A 234 -7.50 -3.44 0.67
C ALA A 234 -8.25 -3.69 1.99
N LEU A 235 -8.40 -2.65 2.83
CA LEU A 235 -9.09 -2.77 4.12
C LEU A 235 -10.61 -2.66 3.91
N HIS A 236 -11.22 -3.75 3.42
CA HIS A 236 -12.67 -3.87 3.26
C HIS A 236 -13.22 -5.06 4.03
N ALA A 237 -14.54 -5.11 4.23
CA ALA A 237 -15.18 -6.13 5.06
C ALA A 237 -14.90 -7.58 4.59
N GLY A 238 -14.66 -7.82 3.30
CA GLY A 238 -14.25 -9.13 2.78
C GLY A 238 -12.86 -9.60 3.25
N ASN A 239 -11.98 -8.68 3.64
CA ASN A 239 -10.62 -8.99 4.08
C ASN A 239 -10.43 -8.94 5.61
N ILE A 240 -11.52 -8.80 6.38
CA ILE A 240 -11.49 -8.80 7.84
C ILE A 240 -12.15 -10.09 8.30
N LEU A 241 -11.46 -10.89 9.12
CA LEU A 241 -12.04 -12.10 9.70
C LEU A 241 -12.46 -11.85 11.15
N MET A 242 -13.63 -12.36 11.49
CA MET A 242 -14.14 -12.37 12.85
C MET A 242 -13.93 -13.75 13.45
N ASP A 243 -13.22 -13.83 14.59
CA ASP A 243 -13.15 -15.04 15.39
C ASP A 243 -14.52 -15.27 16.05
N PRO A 244 -15.05 -16.52 16.05
CA PRO A 244 -16.28 -16.87 16.77
C PRO A 244 -16.30 -16.46 18.25
N ASN A 245 -15.12 -16.32 18.88
CA ASN A 245 -14.97 -15.81 20.25
C ASN A 245 -15.04 -14.28 20.37
N LYS A 246 -15.57 -13.57 19.36
CA LYS A 246 -15.67 -12.10 19.23
C LYS A 246 -14.34 -11.34 19.18
N ILE A 247 -13.21 -12.03 18.96
CA ILE A 247 -11.92 -11.36 18.73
C ILE A 247 -11.79 -11.01 17.25
N LEU A 248 -11.56 -9.74 16.94
CA LEU A 248 -11.25 -9.35 15.57
C LEU A 248 -9.82 -9.69 15.22
N ARG A 249 -9.67 -10.59 14.27
CA ARG A 249 -8.39 -10.91 13.67
C ARG A 249 -8.40 -10.29 12.28
N MET A 250 -7.58 -9.26 12.10
CA MET A 250 -7.31 -8.81 10.75
C MET A 250 -6.47 -9.87 10.06
N VAL A 251 -7.09 -10.52 9.08
CA VAL A 251 -6.48 -11.54 8.25
C VAL A 251 -6.54 -10.99 6.87
N THR A 252 -5.73 -9.98 6.65
CA THR A 252 -5.43 -9.58 5.31
C THR A 252 -4.28 -10.49 4.87
N PRO A 253 -4.47 -11.42 3.92
CA PRO A 253 -3.47 -11.45 2.87
C PRO A 253 -3.40 -10.00 2.40
N LEU A 254 -2.25 -9.36 2.48
CA LEU A 254 -2.05 -8.04 1.87
C LEU A 254 -2.31 -8.21 0.38
N SER A 255 -3.57 -8.21 -0.08
CA SER A 255 -3.91 -8.33 -1.48
C SER A 255 -3.32 -7.10 -2.15
N GLU A 256 -2.27 -7.36 -2.95
CA GLU A 256 -1.57 -6.38 -3.78
C GLU A 256 -0.77 -5.34 -2.98
N GLY A 257 0.25 -5.82 -2.26
CA GLY A 257 1.32 -5.01 -1.71
C GLY A 257 0.89 -4.17 -0.51
N ALA A 258 1.53 -4.37 0.63
CA ALA A 258 1.53 -3.26 1.57
C ALA A 258 2.28 -2.10 0.95
N ARG A 259 1.64 -0.95 1.00
CA ARG A 259 2.12 0.29 0.43
C ARG A 259 2.81 1.07 1.54
N PHE A 260 4.02 1.56 1.30
CA PHE A 260 4.65 2.54 2.19
C PHE A 260 4.58 3.89 1.49
N ALA A 261 3.87 4.79 2.16
CA ALA A 261 3.34 6.05 1.64
C ALA A 261 2.21 5.85 0.62
N TYR A 262 1.06 6.50 0.78
CA TYR A 262 0.89 7.88 1.16
C TYR A 262 -0.44 8.05 1.90
N CYS A 263 -0.48 9.00 2.84
CA CYS A 263 -1.70 9.67 3.28
C CYS A 263 -2.31 10.34 2.05
N GLY A 264 -3.05 9.58 1.25
CA GLY A 264 -3.96 10.14 0.27
C GLY A 264 -4.76 11.19 1.00
N PHE A 265 -4.56 12.44 0.59
CA PHE A 265 -5.37 13.59 0.93
C PHE A 265 -6.80 13.09 1.08
N ASN A 266 -7.31 13.07 2.30
CA ASN A 266 -8.68 12.68 2.54
C ASN A 266 -9.52 13.81 1.93
N GLU A 267 -9.86 13.71 0.65
CA GLU A 267 -10.71 14.69 -0.05
C GLU A 267 -12.06 14.87 0.68
N SER A 268 -12.41 13.95 1.59
CA SER A 268 -13.59 14.10 2.45
C SER A 268 -13.42 15.05 3.64
N GLN A 269 -12.19 15.37 4.09
CA GLN A 269 -11.96 16.29 5.22
C GLN A 269 -11.61 17.72 4.81
N SER A 270 -10.90 17.91 3.69
CA SER A 270 -10.49 19.26 3.26
C SER A 270 -11.57 20.04 2.49
N PHE A 271 -12.63 19.38 1.98
CA PHE A 271 -13.76 20.10 1.38
C PHE A 271 -14.73 20.74 2.39
N ARG A 272 -14.66 20.37 3.68
CA ARG A 272 -15.53 20.99 4.71
C ARG A 272 -14.99 22.30 5.28
N GLN A 273 -13.73 22.64 5.02
CA GLN A 273 -13.10 23.80 5.64
C GLN A 273 -12.84 24.96 4.65
N ALA A 274 -13.19 24.79 3.37
CA ALA A 274 -13.05 25.82 2.34
C ALA A 274 -14.37 26.56 2.00
N PHE A 275 -15.46 26.30 2.73
CA PHE A 275 -16.78 26.94 2.52
C PHE A 275 -17.38 27.59 3.77
N HIS A 276 -16.57 27.80 4.81
CA HIS A 276 -16.92 28.65 5.94
C HIS A 276 -15.81 29.66 6.14
N ASP A 277 -15.79 30.65 5.27
CA ASP A 277 -15.45 32.05 5.55
C ASP A 277 -16.01 32.94 4.42
#